data_AF-A0A7J6UX78-F1
#
_entry.id   AF-A0A7J6UX78-F1
#
_cell.length_a   1.000
_cell.length_b   1.000
_cell.length_c   1.000
_cell.angle_alpha   90.00
_cell.angle_beta   90.00
_cell.angle_gamma   90.00
#
_symmetry.space_group_name_H-M   'P 1'
#
loop_
_entity.id
_entity.type
_entity.pdbx_description
1 polymer ?
#
loop_
_entity_poly.entity_id
_entity_poly.type
_entity_poly.pdbx_seq_one_letter_code
_entity_poly.pdbx_strand_id
1 'polypeptide(L)' 'MMKTSLFFLICSILLLFSVDEIQVEAKVCQIASVGCKDNNYCNQFCLIKYRGHGSCYRPPGIYLIECMCWYPC' A
#
# COMPACT_ATOMS: atom_id res chain seq x y z
N MET A 1 45.78 -4.00 27.82
CA MET A 1 45.26 -4.49 26.51
C MET A 1 43.76 -4.83 26.62
N MET A 2 42.90 -3.87 26.99
CA MET A 2 41.43 -4.08 27.12
C MET A 2 40.59 -3.26 26.11
N LYS A 3 41.20 -2.30 25.41
CA LYS A 3 40.48 -1.36 24.53
C LYS A 3 40.11 -1.95 23.16
N THR A 4 40.81 -2.97 22.70
CA THR A 4 40.53 -3.64 21.41
C THR A 4 39.28 -4.52 21.47
N SER A 5 38.99 -5.14 22.62
CA SER A 5 37.81 -6.01 22.78
C SER A 5 36.49 -5.21 22.70
N LEU A 6 36.47 -4.00 23.28
CA LEU A 6 35.30 -3.13 23.23
C LEU A 6 35.00 -2.63 21.80
N PHE A 7 36.05 -2.37 21.01
CA PHE A 7 35.92 -1.91 19.63
C PHE A 7 35.28 -2.96 18.72
N PHE A 8 35.72 -4.22 18.83
CA PHE A 8 35.10 -5.33 18.10
C PHE A 8 33.63 -5.53 18.48
N LEU A 9 33.28 -5.34 19.76
CA LEU A 9 31.91 -5.51 20.24
C LEU A 9 30.96 -4.42 19.71
N ILE A 10 31.45 -3.18 19.60
CA ILE A 10 30.68 -2.05 19.05
C ILE A 10 30.48 -2.21 17.53
N CYS A 11 31.50 -2.66 16.79
CA CYS A 11 31.36 -2.91 15.35
C CYS A 11 30.35 -4.03 15.04
N SER A 12 30.32 -5.10 15.85
CA SER A 12 29.35 -6.19 15.70
C SER A 12 27.90 -5.74 15.95
N ILE A 13 27.69 -4.79 16.87
CA ILE A 13 26.37 -4.23 17.15
C ILE A 13 25.91 -3.34 15.99
N LEU A 14 26.80 -2.52 15.41
CA LEU A 14 26.45 -1.63 14.29
C LEU A 14 26.07 -2.40 13.01
N LEU A 15 26.67 -3.57 12.78
CA LEU A 15 26.33 -4.43 11.64
C LEU A 15 24.93 -5.07 11.75
N LEU A 16 24.36 -5.18 12.95
CA LEU A 16 22.99 -5.69 13.12
C LEU A 16 21.91 -4.65 12.76
N PHE A 17 22.27 -3.37 12.65
CA PHE A 17 21.33 -2.30 12.28
C PHE A 17 21.36 -1.97 10.78
N SER A 18 22.23 -2.60 9.98
CA SER A 18 22.25 -2.46 8.52
C SER A 18 21.41 -3.52 7.80
N VAL A 19 20.32 -3.97 8.43
CA VAL A 19 19.33 -4.79 7.72
C VAL A 19 18.55 -3.83 6.84
N ASP A 20 18.91 -3.77 5.56
CA ASP A 20 18.15 -3.05 4.55
C ASP A 20 16.66 -3.37 4.72
N GLU A 21 15.86 -2.33 4.99
CA GLU A 21 14.41 -2.42 4.96
C GLU A 21 14.01 -2.86 3.55
N ILE A 22 13.70 -4.15 3.39
CA ILE A 22 13.12 -4.67 2.17
C ILE A 22 11.77 -3.98 2.01
N GLN A 23 11.73 -2.92 1.21
CA GLN A 23 10.49 -2.25 0.80
C GLN A 23 9.73 -3.21 -0.10
N VAL A 24 8.86 -4.01 0.51
CA VAL A 24 7.88 -4.81 -0.22
C VAL A 24 6.84 -3.83 -0.76
N GLU A 25 7.08 -3.30 -1.95
CA GLU A 25 6.09 -2.52 -2.69
C GLU A 25 4.90 -3.43 -3.00
N ALA A 26 3.82 -3.29 -2.22
CA ALA A 26 2.59 -4.02 -2.47
C ALA A 26 2.04 -3.56 -3.83
N LYS A 27 1.86 -4.50 -4.76
CA LYS A 27 1.29 -4.20 -6.06
C LYS A 27 -0.17 -3.78 -5.87
N VAL A 28 -0.58 -2.73 -6.56
CA VAL A 28 -1.95 -2.20 -6.48
C VAL A 28 -2.68 -2.53 -7.77
N CYS A 29 -3.78 -3.27 -7.67
CA CYS A 29 -4.70 -3.55 -8.76
C CYS A 29 -5.86 -2.56 -8.76
N GLN A 30 -6.48 -2.42 -9.93
CA GLN A 30 -7.63 -1.56 -10.15
C GLN A 30 -8.79 -2.33 -10.78
N ILE A 31 -10.02 -2.12 -10.30
CA ILE A 31 -11.24 -2.68 -10.89
C ILE A 31 -12.39 -1.66 -10.83
N ALA A 32 -13.12 -1.52 -11.93
CA ALA A 32 -14.31 -0.66 -12.00
C ALA A 32 -15.58 -1.49 -11.81
N SER A 33 -16.53 -1.00 -10.99
CA SER A 33 -17.90 -1.51 -10.94
C SER A 33 -18.88 -0.51 -11.53
N VAL A 34 -19.93 -1.03 -12.17
CA VAL A 34 -20.97 -0.23 -12.81
C VAL A 34 -21.75 0.57 -11.76
N GLY A 35 -21.81 1.88 -11.97
CA GLY A 35 -22.57 2.81 -11.13
C GLY A 35 -21.80 3.29 -9.89
N CYS A 36 -21.90 4.58 -9.61
CA CYS A 36 -21.42 5.18 -8.37
C CYS A 36 -22.47 6.13 -7.82
N LYS A 37 -22.97 5.83 -6.62
CA LYS A 37 -23.93 6.70 -5.92
C LYS A 37 -23.21 7.90 -5.31
N ASP A 38 -22.19 7.64 -4.53
CA ASP A 38 -21.33 8.62 -3.87
C ASP A 38 -19.99 7.97 -3.48
N ASN A 39 -18.98 8.80 -3.17
CA ASN A 39 -17.63 8.33 -2.84
C ASN A 39 -17.60 7.46 -1.58
N ASN A 40 -18.44 7.76 -0.58
CA ASN A 40 -18.43 7.01 0.68
C ASN A 40 -18.98 5.60 0.46
N TYR A 41 -20.09 5.47 -0.28
CA TYR A 41 -20.65 4.19 -0.68
C TYR A 41 -19.63 3.37 -1.47
N CYS A 42 -18.98 3.98 -2.47
CA CYS A 42 -17.95 3.31 -3.27
C CYS A 42 -16.78 2.84 -2.41
N ASN A 43 -16.27 3.69 -1.52
CA ASN A 43 -15.16 3.35 -0.65
C ASN A 43 -15.52 2.19 0.31
N GLN A 44 -16.71 2.20 0.91
CA GLN A 44 -17.19 1.11 1.76
C GLN A 44 -17.34 -0.20 0.97
N PHE A 45 -17.88 -0.15 -0.24
CA PHE A 45 -17.98 -1.31 -1.11
C PHE A 45 -16.59 -1.89 -1.44
N CYS A 46 -15.64 -1.05 -1.84
CA CYS A 46 -14.28 -1.50 -2.17
C CYS A 46 -13.53 -2.04 -0.94
N LEU A 47 -13.75 -1.44 0.24
CA LEU A 47 -13.19 -1.90 1.50
C LEU A 47 -13.73 -3.29 1.87
N ILE A 48 -15.04 -3.50 1.80
CA ILE A 48 -15.67 -4.77 2.16
C ILE A 48 -15.32 -5.87 1.15
N LYS A 49 -15.38 -5.56 -0.15
CA LYS A 49 -15.25 -6.57 -1.22
C LYS A 49 -13.80 -6.92 -1.54
N TYR A 50 -12.91 -5.92 -1.58
CA TYR A 50 -11.54 -6.07 -2.06
C TYR A 50 -10.48 -5.76 -1.00
N ARG A 51 -10.87 -5.36 0.23
CA ARG A 51 -9.95 -4.83 1.25
C ARG A 51 -9.12 -3.64 0.73
N GLY A 52 -9.74 -2.85 -0.14
CA GLY A 52 -9.14 -1.71 -0.81
C GLY A 52 -9.82 -0.39 -0.45
N HIS A 53 -9.50 0.64 -1.21
CA HIS A 53 -10.21 1.92 -1.17
C HIS A 53 -10.91 2.18 -2.50
N GLY A 54 -11.87 3.11 -2.52
CA GLY A 54 -12.63 3.40 -3.72
C GLY A 54 -13.08 4.85 -3.87
N SER A 55 -13.37 5.24 -5.10
CA SER A 55 -13.86 6.58 -5.45
C SER A 55 -14.74 6.54 -6.69
N CYS A 56 -15.71 7.45 -6.76
CA CYS A 56 -16.48 7.67 -7.98
C CYS A 56 -15.59 8.31 -9.04
N TYR A 57 -15.57 7.68 -10.21
CA TYR A 57 -14.80 8.12 -11.36
C TYR A 57 -15.71 8.16 -12.59
N ARG A 58 -15.57 9.20 -13.41
CA ARG A 58 -16.23 9.29 -14.72
C ARG A 58 -15.17 9.05 -15.79
N PRO A 59 -15.19 7.90 -16.50
CA PRO A 59 -14.28 7.68 -17.61
C PRO A 59 -14.52 8.68 -18.75
N PRO A 60 -13.47 9.07 -19.49
CA PRO A 60 -13.63 9.91 -20.67
C PRO A 60 -14.47 9.19 -21.73
N GLY A 61 -15.38 9.91 -22.39
CA GLY A 61 -16.18 9.39 -23.49
C GLY A 61 -17.47 8.66 -23.10
N ILE A 62 -17.78 8.50 -21.80
CA ILE A 62 -19.06 7.96 -21.33
C ILE A 62 -19.73 8.89 -20.30
N TYR A 63 -21.06 8.84 -20.23
CA TYR A 63 -21.84 9.63 -19.28
C TYR A 63 -22.04 8.92 -17.92
N LEU A 64 -21.67 7.65 -17.82
CA LEU A 64 -21.81 6.86 -16.60
C LEU A 64 -20.71 7.21 -15.60
N ILE A 65 -21.08 7.38 -14.34
CA ILE A 65 -20.13 7.43 -13.22
C ILE A 65 -19.98 6.01 -12.68
N GLU A 66 -18.75 5.56 -12.57
CA GLU A 66 -18.37 4.23 -12.10
C GLU A 66 -17.72 4.31 -10.72
N CYS A 67 -17.82 3.23 -9.94
CA CYS A 67 -17.08 3.11 -8.71
C CYS A 67 -15.76 2.40 -9.01
N MET A 68 -14.65 3.11 -8.80
CA MET A 68 -13.31 2.59 -9.04
C MET A 68 -12.69 2.12 -7.73
N CYS A 69 -12.25 0.86 -7.66
CA CYS A 69 -11.59 0.28 -6.50
C CYS A 69 -10.10 0.09 -6.76
N TRP A 70 -9.27 0.40 -5.76
CA TRP A 70 -7.84 0.10 -5.70
C TRP A 70 -7.58 -0.82 -4.53
N TYR A 71 -6.91 -1.95 -4.77
CA TYR A 71 -6.72 -2.98 -3.76
C TYR A 71 -5.36 -3.67 -3.92
N PRO A 72 -4.79 -4.18 -2.82
CA PRO A 72 -3.55 -4.93 -2.88
C PRO A 72 -3.75 -6.25 -3.65
N CYS A 73 -2.84 -6.49 -4.59
CA CYS A 73 -2.65 -7.71 -5.36
C CYS A 73 -1.14 -7.88 -5.60
#